data_AF-A0AAD9QZ27-F1
#
_entry.id   AF-A0AAD9QZ27-F1
#
_cell.length_a   1.000
_cell.length_b   1.000
_cell.length_c   1.000
_cell.angle_alpha   90.00
_cell.angle_beta   90.00
_cell.angle_gamma   90.00
#
_symmetry.space_group_name_H-M   'P 1'
#
loop_
_entity.id
_entity.type
_entity.pdbx_description
1 polymer ?
#
loop_
_entity_poly.entity_id
_entity_poly.type
_entity_poly.pdbx_seq_one_letter_code
_entity_poly.pdbx_strand_id
1 'polypeptide(L)'
;KSVLSTIPEQIDIEEVEEDASGLLPCPVDGCVCTYQSFRNLERHLLVGKCKMIPEKHTLLDAAKLSYVKKVEEESHSLARTAVLDQCHPVHPIVYDNLNICTLYRTKRLAKLTVGQLRLICSHYNMEIETTSSKRKAPYISYLEDLVGACSCTRV
;
A
#
# COMPACT_ATOMS: atom_id res chain seq x y z
N LYS A 1 -12.10 56.92 -36.83
CA LYS A 1 -13.45 57.32 -36.35
C LYS A 1 -14.47 56.60 -37.23
N SER A 2 -15.26 55.75 -36.59
CA SER A 2 -16.48 55.04 -37.01
C SER A 2 -16.81 54.86 -38.50
N VAL A 3 -16.90 53.60 -38.93
CA VAL A 3 -18.00 53.16 -39.79
C VAL A 3 -18.52 51.82 -39.26
N LEU A 4 -19.79 51.86 -38.84
CA LEU A 4 -20.66 50.73 -38.58
C LEU A 4 -21.14 50.19 -39.93
N SER A 5 -21.05 48.87 -40.13
CA SER A 5 -21.91 48.15 -41.07
C SER A 5 -22.11 46.73 -40.55
N THR A 6 -23.27 46.53 -39.93
CA THR A 6 -24.22 45.44 -40.18
C THR A 6 -23.65 44.08 -40.58
N ILE A 7 -23.70 43.13 -39.65
CA ILE A 7 -23.81 41.70 -39.96
C ILE A 7 -25.13 41.21 -39.35
N PRO A 8 -25.96 40.43 -40.08
CA PRO A 8 -27.33 40.13 -39.67
C PRO A 8 -27.41 39.12 -38.52
N GLU A 9 -28.36 39.35 -37.61
CA GLU A 9 -28.93 38.35 -36.72
C GLU A 9 -29.48 37.17 -37.53
N GLN A 10 -28.81 36.02 -37.48
CA GLN A 10 -29.42 34.71 -37.65
C GLN A 10 -28.67 33.75 -36.73
N ILE A 11 -29.09 33.68 -35.47
CA ILE A 11 -28.83 32.52 -34.63
C ILE A 11 -30.14 31.76 -34.63
N ASP A 12 -30.16 30.68 -35.42
CA ASP A 12 -31.21 29.69 -35.39
C ASP A 12 -31.43 29.26 -33.93
N ILE A 13 -32.68 29.42 -33.49
CA ILE A 13 -33.14 28.87 -32.22
C ILE A 13 -33.13 27.36 -32.44
N GLU A 14 -32.01 26.72 -32.13
CA GLU A 14 -31.97 25.27 -31.97
C GLU A 14 -32.95 24.93 -30.84
N GLU A 15 -34.00 24.22 -31.22
CA GLU A 15 -35.02 23.68 -30.34
C GLU A 15 -34.32 22.97 -29.18
N VAL A 16 -34.44 23.54 -27.97
CA VAL A 16 -34.08 22.82 -26.76
C VAL A 16 -35.13 21.74 -26.61
N GLU A 17 -34.80 20.53 -27.02
CA GLU A 17 -35.54 19.32 -26.67
C GLU A 17 -35.55 19.24 -25.14
N GLU A 18 -36.60 19.76 -24.52
CA GLU A 18 -36.96 19.43 -23.15
C GLU A 18 -37.22 17.92 -23.14
N ASP A 19 -36.25 17.16 -22.63
CA ASP A 19 -36.43 15.77 -22.24
C ASP A 19 -37.45 15.69 -21.07
N ALA A 20 -38.72 15.96 -21.37
CA ALA A 20 -39.85 15.90 -20.45
C ALA A 20 -40.23 14.43 -20.18
N SER A 21 -39.30 13.67 -19.65
CA SER A 21 -39.62 12.44 -18.92
C SER A 21 -40.40 12.89 -17.68
N GLY A 22 -41.73 12.75 -17.66
CA GLY A 22 -42.65 13.22 -16.60
C GLY A 22 -42.42 12.61 -15.20
N LEU A 23 -41.19 12.74 -14.71
CA LEU A 23 -40.65 12.20 -13.48
C LEU A 23 -40.38 13.36 -12.53
N LEU A 24 -40.98 13.29 -11.36
CA LEU A 24 -40.79 14.22 -10.26
C LEU A 24 -39.62 13.73 -9.40
N PRO A 25 -38.52 14.49 -9.31
CA PRO A 25 -37.40 14.13 -8.44
C PRO A 25 -37.73 14.40 -6.96
N CYS A 26 -37.03 13.70 -6.07
CA CYS A 26 -37.06 14.00 -4.64
C CYS A 26 -36.31 15.31 -4.35
N PRO A 27 -36.85 16.23 -3.52
CA PRO A 27 -36.19 17.49 -3.15
C PRO A 27 -35.02 17.32 -2.18
N VAL A 28 -34.81 16.12 -1.62
CA VAL A 28 -33.68 15.85 -0.73
C VAL A 28 -32.40 15.80 -1.55
N ASP A 29 -31.45 16.67 -1.22
CA ASP A 29 -30.15 16.77 -1.91
C ASP A 29 -29.43 15.41 -1.92
N GLY A 30 -28.93 15.01 -3.10
CA GLY A 30 -28.29 13.73 -3.36
C GLY A 30 -29.20 12.48 -3.39
N CYS A 31 -30.52 12.61 -3.20
CA CYS A 31 -31.44 11.49 -3.37
C CYS A 31 -31.70 11.23 -4.87
N VAL A 32 -31.45 10.01 -5.33
CA VAL A 32 -31.60 9.63 -6.75
C VAL A 32 -32.99 9.10 -7.11
N CYS A 33 -33.95 9.19 -6.20
CA CYS A 33 -35.30 8.68 -6.42
C CYS A 33 -36.13 9.63 -7.31
N THR A 34 -36.79 9.07 -8.33
CA THR A 34 -37.70 9.79 -9.23
C THR A 34 -39.06 9.10 -9.33
N TYR A 35 -40.13 9.86 -9.53
CA TYR A 35 -41.51 9.35 -9.47
C TYR A 35 -42.36 9.85 -10.63
N GLN A 36 -43.10 8.95 -11.27
CA GLN A 36 -44.02 9.29 -12.37
C GLN A 36 -45.27 10.07 -11.93
N SER A 37 -45.52 10.24 -10.62
CA SER A 37 -46.70 10.92 -10.12
C SER A 37 -46.50 11.54 -8.74
N PHE A 38 -47.22 12.63 -8.48
CA PHE A 38 -47.16 13.35 -7.21
C PHE A 38 -47.51 12.47 -6.01
N ARG A 39 -48.53 11.61 -6.12
CA ARG A 39 -48.92 10.68 -5.06
C ARG A 39 -47.77 9.76 -4.62
N ASN A 40 -46.94 9.33 -5.57
CA ASN A 40 -45.79 8.48 -5.28
C ASN A 40 -44.65 9.25 -4.61
N LEU A 41 -44.42 10.49 -5.04
CA LEU A 41 -43.45 11.39 -4.39
C LEU A 41 -43.92 11.78 -2.98
N GLU A 42 -45.18 12.17 -2.80
CA GLU A 42 -45.77 12.52 -1.50
C GLU A 42 -45.65 11.37 -0.50
N ARG A 43 -45.98 10.13 -0.92
CA ARG A 43 -45.77 8.95 -0.10
C ARG A 43 -44.29 8.73 0.27
N HIS A 44 -43.36 8.99 -0.66
CA HIS A 44 -41.93 8.90 -0.37
C HIS A 44 -41.48 9.94 0.67
N LEU A 45 -42.01 11.16 0.60
CA LEU A 45 -41.71 12.22 1.57
C LEU A 45 -42.27 11.90 2.96
N LEU A 46 -43.46 11.29 3.04
CA LEU A 46 -44.13 10.99 4.31
C LEU A 46 -43.53 9.78 5.04
N VAL A 47 -43.21 8.70 4.31
CA VAL A 47 -42.83 7.41 4.91
C VAL A 47 -41.71 6.68 4.17
N GLY A 48 -41.21 7.23 3.08
CA GLY A 48 -40.16 6.62 2.26
C GLY A 48 -38.76 6.82 2.81
N LYS A 49 -37.81 6.04 2.29
CA LYS A 49 -36.38 6.22 2.55
C LYS A 49 -35.68 6.76 1.31
N CYS A 50 -34.89 7.81 1.48
CA CYS A 50 -34.04 8.34 0.43
C CYS A 50 -32.98 7.31 0.03
N LYS A 51 -32.76 7.17 -1.28
CA LYS A 51 -31.66 6.38 -1.83
C LYS A 51 -30.58 7.35 -2.25
N MET A 52 -29.43 7.26 -1.59
CA MET A 52 -28.24 8.01 -1.92
C MET A 52 -27.29 7.07 -2.67
N ILE A 53 -26.71 7.54 -3.77
CA ILE A 53 -25.58 6.85 -4.40
C ILE A 53 -24.33 7.60 -3.94
N PRO A 54 -23.36 6.95 -3.27
CA PRO A 54 -22.11 7.62 -2.95
C PRO A 54 -21.44 8.03 -4.26
N GLU A 55 -20.92 9.26 -4.31
CA GLU A 55 -20.12 9.69 -5.45
C GLU A 55 -19.00 8.67 -5.69
N LYS A 56 -18.91 8.18 -6.93
CA LYS A 56 -17.75 7.38 -7.32
C LYS A 56 -16.55 8.33 -7.28
N HIS A 57 -15.48 7.95 -6.58
CA HIS A 57 -14.22 8.69 -6.61
C HIS A 57 -13.95 9.10 -8.06
N THR A 58 -13.88 10.41 -8.30
CA THR A 58 -13.67 10.90 -9.65
C THR A 58 -12.31 10.40 -10.16
N LEU A 59 -12.12 10.37 -11.48
CA LEU A 59 -10.80 10.05 -12.05
C LEU A 59 -9.70 10.95 -11.46
N LEU A 60 -10.06 12.19 -11.12
CA LEU A 60 -9.20 13.14 -10.43
C LEU A 60 -8.85 12.70 -9.01
N ASP A 61 -9.81 12.19 -8.24
CA ASP A 61 -9.55 11.72 -6.86
C ASP A 61 -8.66 10.49 -6.87
N ALA A 62 -8.89 9.55 -7.78
CA ALA A 62 -8.00 8.40 -7.96
C ALA A 62 -6.57 8.83 -8.33
N ALA A 63 -6.43 9.81 -9.23
CA ALA A 63 -5.12 10.36 -9.60
C ALA A 63 -4.43 11.04 -8.40
N LYS A 64 -5.16 11.85 -7.61
CA LYS A 64 -4.64 12.48 -6.39
C LYS A 64 -4.15 11.44 -5.39
N LEU A 65 -4.93 10.40 -5.10
CA LEU A 65 -4.53 9.32 -4.20
C LEU A 65 -3.25 8.62 -4.70
N SER A 66 -3.18 8.33 -6.00
CA SER A 66 -2.01 7.68 -6.60
C SER A 66 -0.75 8.55 -6.53
N TYR A 67 -0.90 9.87 -6.66
CA TYR A 67 0.19 10.82 -6.56
C TYR A 67 0.71 10.92 -5.13
N VAL A 68 -0.20 11.09 -4.15
CA VAL A 68 0.15 11.12 -2.73
C VAL A 68 0.96 9.88 -2.35
N LYS A 69 0.49 8.70 -2.75
CA LYS A 69 1.20 7.44 -2.50
C LYS A 69 2.62 7.43 -3.09
N LYS A 70 2.79 7.87 -4.34
CA LYS A 70 4.12 7.93 -4.98
C LYS A 70 5.05 8.90 -4.25
N VAL A 71 4.55 10.08 -3.88
CA VAL A 71 5.33 11.09 -3.15
C VAL A 71 5.79 10.56 -1.78
N GLU A 72 4.92 9.83 -1.05
CA GLU A 72 5.28 9.20 0.22
C GLU A 72 6.34 8.10 0.04
N GLU A 73 6.20 7.25 -0.98
CA GLU A 73 7.18 6.20 -1.30
C GLU A 73 8.55 6.78 -1.66
N GLU A 74 8.59 7.86 -2.45
CA GLU A 74 9.82 8.58 -2.80
C GLU A 74 10.45 9.24 -1.56
N SER A 75 9.62 9.91 -0.74
CA SER A 75 10.07 10.62 0.47
C SER A 75 10.67 9.69 1.52
N HIS A 76 10.17 8.45 1.61
CA HIS A 76 10.63 7.47 2.61
C HIS A 76 11.66 6.48 2.06
N SER A 77 12.01 6.53 0.77
CA SER A 77 12.95 5.58 0.15
C SER A 77 14.34 5.59 0.81
N LEU A 78 14.87 6.78 1.10
CA LEU A 78 16.20 6.93 1.72
C LEU A 78 16.18 6.46 3.18
N ALA A 79 15.18 6.89 3.95
CA ALA A 79 15.03 6.46 5.34
C ALA A 79 14.84 4.94 5.44
N ARG A 80 14.04 4.35 4.55
CA ARG A 80 13.84 2.90 4.47
C ARG A 80 15.15 2.17 4.13
N THR A 81 15.91 2.67 3.16
CA THR A 81 17.22 2.10 2.79
C THR A 81 18.21 2.21 3.95
N ALA A 82 18.28 3.37 4.61
CA ALA A 82 19.16 3.57 5.76
C ALA A 82 18.82 2.67 6.95
N VAL A 83 17.52 2.44 7.23
CA VAL A 83 17.08 1.50 8.26
C VAL A 83 17.46 0.07 7.89
N LEU A 84 17.26 -0.34 6.63
CA LEU A 84 17.62 -1.69 6.17
C LEU A 84 19.13 -1.94 6.23
N ASP A 85 19.94 -0.93 5.92
CA ASP A 85 21.40 -1.00 6.02
C ASP A 85 21.86 -1.14 7.48
N GLN A 86 21.26 -0.39 8.39
CA GLN A 86 21.54 -0.48 9.83
C GLN A 86 21.08 -1.81 10.46
N CYS A 87 20.12 -2.50 9.85
CA CYS A 87 19.62 -3.78 10.34
C CYS A 87 20.28 -5.01 9.68
N HIS A 88 21.18 -4.82 8.69
CA HIS A 88 21.87 -5.94 8.06
C HIS A 88 23.14 -6.32 8.84
N PRO A 89 23.44 -7.63 8.98
CA PRO A 89 24.70 -8.05 9.56
C PRO A 89 25.88 -7.56 8.70
N VAL A 90 26.67 -6.62 9.23
CA VAL A 90 27.86 -6.07 8.57
C VAL A 90 28.90 -7.18 8.43
N HIS A 91 29.39 -7.41 7.21
CA HIS A 91 30.47 -8.36 7.00
C HIS A 91 31.79 -7.84 7.62
N PRO A 92 32.56 -8.68 8.34
CA PRO A 92 32.30 -10.08 8.66
C PRO A 92 31.38 -10.29 9.87
N ILE A 93 30.49 -11.28 9.77
CA ILE A 93 29.68 -11.75 10.90
C ILE A 93 30.61 -12.47 11.87
N VAL A 94 30.86 -11.87 13.03
CA VAL A 94 31.81 -12.35 14.02
C VAL A 94 31.14 -12.55 15.37
N TYR A 95 31.57 -13.57 16.12
CA TYR A 95 31.23 -13.72 17.53
C TYR A 95 32.48 -14.09 18.30
N ASP A 96 32.85 -13.27 19.28
CA ASP A 96 34.13 -13.36 19.98
C ASP A 96 35.30 -13.43 18.98
N ASN A 97 36.01 -14.55 18.89
CA ASN A 97 37.12 -14.76 17.97
C ASN A 97 36.76 -15.61 16.72
N LEU A 98 35.46 -15.87 16.49
CA LEU A 98 34.98 -16.73 15.41
C LEU A 98 34.38 -15.90 14.27
N ASN A 99 34.98 -15.99 13.08
CA ASN A 99 34.39 -15.47 11.85
C ASN A 99 33.38 -16.49 11.28
N ILE A 100 32.10 -16.20 11.46
CA ILE A 100 31.00 -17.09 11.10
C ILE A 100 30.87 -17.19 9.58
N CYS A 101 31.16 -16.11 8.83
CA CYS A 101 31.21 -16.15 7.36
C CYS A 101 32.27 -17.14 6.85
N THR A 102 33.47 -17.15 7.46
CA THR A 102 34.51 -18.12 7.12
C THR A 102 34.11 -19.55 7.49
N LEU A 103 33.47 -19.75 8.65
CA LEU A 103 32.99 -21.06 9.08
C LEU A 103 31.87 -21.59 8.17
N TYR A 104 30.99 -20.72 7.68
CA TYR A 104 29.98 -21.04 6.67
C TYR A 104 30.64 -21.48 5.36
N ARG A 105 31.54 -20.66 4.80
CA ARG A 105 32.22 -20.96 3.53
C ARG A 105 33.04 -22.25 3.58
N THR A 106 33.66 -22.54 4.72
CA THR A 106 34.44 -23.77 4.93
C THR A 106 33.60 -24.97 5.34
N LYS A 107 32.26 -24.83 5.48
CA LYS A 107 31.34 -25.87 5.98
C LYS A 107 31.75 -26.43 7.35
N ARG A 108 32.28 -25.57 8.22
CA ARG A 108 32.81 -25.94 9.55
C ARG A 108 31.87 -25.59 10.70
N LEU A 109 30.68 -25.03 10.45
CA LEU A 109 29.70 -24.72 11.50
C LEU A 109 29.33 -25.96 12.35
N ALA A 110 29.25 -27.15 11.72
CA ALA A 110 28.98 -28.40 12.43
C ALA A 110 30.07 -28.81 13.45
N LYS A 111 31.28 -28.26 13.33
CA LYS A 111 32.41 -28.53 14.25
C LYS A 111 32.26 -27.77 15.58
N LEU A 112 31.43 -26.74 15.64
CA LEU A 112 31.16 -26.01 16.88
C LEU A 112 30.34 -26.85 17.85
N THR A 113 30.54 -26.64 19.16
CA THR A 113 29.72 -27.28 20.19
C THR A 113 28.31 -26.69 20.21
N VAL A 114 27.33 -27.43 20.74
CA VAL A 114 25.95 -26.93 20.91
C VAL A 114 25.93 -25.67 21.80
N GLY A 115 26.80 -25.59 22.81
CA GLY A 115 26.92 -24.42 23.66
C GLY A 115 27.40 -23.18 22.91
N GLN A 116 28.43 -23.31 22.08
CA GLN A 116 28.92 -22.22 21.23
C GLN A 116 27.85 -21.77 20.23
N LEU A 117 27.19 -22.72 19.55
CA LEU A 117 26.11 -22.42 18.61
C LEU A 117 24.97 -21.65 19.30
N ARG A 118 24.61 -22.03 20.52
CA ARG A 118 23.60 -21.32 21.31
C ARG A 118 24.02 -19.90 21.65
N LEU A 119 25.25 -19.70 22.14
CA LEU A 119 25.77 -18.37 22.46
C LEU A 119 25.78 -17.45 21.23
N ILE A 120 26.25 -17.97 20.08
CA ILE A 120 26.25 -17.22 18.82
C ILE A 120 24.82 -16.86 18.43
N CYS A 121 23.89 -17.82 18.42
CA CYS A 121 22.51 -17.56 18.02
C CYS A 121 21.81 -16.56 18.97
N SER A 122 22.03 -16.67 20.28
CA SER A 122 21.50 -15.71 21.25
C SER A 122 22.04 -14.29 21.03
N HIS A 123 23.32 -14.14 20.66
CA HIS A 123 23.91 -12.84 20.33
C HIS A 123 23.22 -12.15 19.14
N TYR A 124 22.77 -12.93 18.16
CA TYR A 124 22.06 -12.43 16.97
C TYR A 124 20.52 -12.46 17.12
N ASN A 125 20.02 -12.46 18.37
CA ASN A 125 18.59 -12.42 18.72
C ASN A 125 17.78 -13.63 18.22
N MET A 126 18.37 -14.82 18.22
CA MET A 126 17.62 -16.05 17.98
C MET A 126 17.18 -16.72 19.29
N GLU A 127 15.87 -16.92 19.40
CA GLU A 127 15.23 -17.71 20.46
C GLU A 127 14.90 -19.11 19.92
N ILE A 128 15.79 -20.08 20.16
CA ILE A 128 15.50 -21.50 19.87
C ILE A 128 14.86 -22.14 21.09
N GLU A 129 13.67 -22.73 20.88
CA GLU A 129 12.93 -23.46 21.90
C GLU A 129 13.77 -24.51 22.64
N THR A 130 13.50 -24.67 23.94
CA THR A 130 14.29 -25.50 24.86
C THR A 130 14.32 -26.99 24.46
N THR A 131 13.33 -27.47 23.73
CA THR A 131 13.27 -28.85 23.19
C THR A 131 14.28 -29.08 22.06
N SER A 132 14.55 -28.06 21.25
CA SER A 132 15.52 -28.13 20.15
C SER A 132 16.95 -27.85 20.59
N SER A 133 17.12 -27.40 21.84
CA SER A 133 18.39 -26.91 22.35
C SER A 133 19.53 -27.93 22.44
N LYS A 134 19.24 -29.23 22.28
CA LYS A 134 20.22 -30.33 22.24
C LYS A 134 20.74 -30.63 20.82
N ARG A 135 19.99 -30.28 19.77
CA ARG A 135 20.32 -30.60 18.37
C ARG A 135 21.09 -29.44 17.75
N LYS A 136 22.14 -29.74 16.97
CA LYS A 136 22.92 -28.71 16.26
C LYS A 136 22.21 -28.13 15.03
N ALA A 137 21.42 -28.96 14.35
CA ALA A 137 20.74 -28.62 13.10
C ALA A 137 19.97 -27.28 13.11
N PRO A 138 19.10 -26.97 14.10
CA PRO A 138 18.36 -25.70 14.11
C PRO A 138 19.28 -24.48 14.19
N TYR A 139 20.33 -24.54 15.02
CA TYR A 139 21.30 -23.46 15.14
C TYR A 139 22.10 -23.28 13.85
N ILE A 140 22.54 -24.37 13.22
CA ILE A 140 23.31 -24.31 11.97
C ILE A 140 22.45 -23.71 10.87
N SER A 141 21.21 -24.17 10.71
CA SER A 141 20.26 -23.65 9.71
C SER A 141 20.10 -22.14 9.83
N TYR A 142 19.90 -21.64 11.06
CA TYR A 142 19.81 -20.20 11.28
C TYR A 142 21.08 -19.44 10.91
N LEU A 143 22.25 -19.96 11.32
CA LEU A 143 23.52 -19.30 10.97
C LEU A 143 23.76 -19.32 9.46
N GLU A 144 23.29 -20.35 8.76
CA GLU A 144 23.29 -20.40 7.30
C GLU A 144 22.36 -19.34 6.70
N ASP A 145 21.17 -19.13 7.25
CA ASP A 145 20.24 -18.08 6.83
C ASP A 145 20.80 -16.67 7.11
N LEU A 146 21.37 -16.47 8.31
CA LEU A 146 21.99 -15.22 8.74
C LEU A 146 23.18 -14.84 7.83
N VAL A 147 24.05 -15.80 7.51
CA VAL A 147 25.14 -15.60 6.55
C VAL A 147 24.61 -15.51 5.13
N GLY A 148 23.49 -16.16 4.79
CA GLY A 148 22.82 -16.03 3.50
C GLY A 148 22.48 -14.58 3.14
N ALA A 149 22.12 -13.77 4.14
CA ALA A 149 21.88 -12.34 4.00
C ALA A 149 23.17 -11.48 3.91
N CYS A 150 24.32 -12.01 4.31
CA CYS A 150 25.62 -11.31 4.26
C CYS A 150 26.00 -10.90 2.83
N SER A 151 26.64 -9.75 2.66
CA SER A 151 27.23 -9.34 1.37
C SER A 151 28.27 -10.34 0.83
N CYS A 152 28.88 -11.14 1.72
CA CYS A 152 29.92 -12.12 1.42
C CYS A 152 29.45 -13.38 0.67
N THR A 153 28.14 -13.57 0.49
CA THR A 153 27.54 -14.65 -0.32
C THR A 153 27.16 -14.20 -1.72
N ARG A 154 27.18 -12.89 -2.01
CA ARG A 154 26.86 -12.30 -3.32
C ARG A 154 28.07 -12.18 -4.26
N VAL A 155 29.21 -12.77 -3.88
CA VAL A 155 30.50 -12.69 -4.60
C VAL A 155 30.84 -14.05 -5.20
#